data_AF-A0A699TTI2-F1
#
_entry.id   AF-A0A699TTI2-F1
#
_cell.length_a   1.000
_cell.length_b   1.000
_cell.length_c   1.000
_cell.angle_alpha   90.00
_cell.angle_beta   90.00
_cell.angle_gamma   90.00
#
_symmetry.space_group_name_H-M   'P 1'
#
loop_
_entity.id
_entity.type
_entity.pdbx_description
1 polymer ?
#
loop_
_entity_poly.entity_id
_entity_poly.type
_entity_poly.pdbx_seq_one_letter_code
_entity_poly.pdbx_strand_id
1 'polypeptide(L)'
;ERFLQSQMPKGCDKSDLKLWKNSMHRDFTVNSLFFDPVNFKIYDYNNAMKDLLDLKLRTLVPAHLSFTEDCARILRGLRIAARLGLSFSKDIEAAIHRQASSLLN
;
A
#
# COMPACT_ATOMS: atom_id res chain seq x y z
N GLU A 1 20.87 -7.42 -6.67
CA GLU A 1 20.81 -6.08 -6.02
C GLU A 1 20.80 -4.90 -7.00
N ARG A 2 21.69 -4.85 -8.00
CA ARG A 2 21.72 -3.77 -9.01
C ARG A 2 20.40 -3.58 -9.78
N PHE A 3 19.69 -4.66 -10.10
CA PHE A 3 18.37 -4.62 -10.78
C PHE A 3 17.24 -4.00 -9.92
N LEU A 4 17.34 -4.09 -8.60
CA LEU A 4 16.34 -3.49 -7.71
C LEU A 4 16.62 -2.00 -7.47
N GLN A 5 17.90 -1.60 -7.45
CA GLN A 5 18.29 -0.20 -7.38
C GLN A 5 17.80 0.61 -8.60
N SER A 6 17.72 0.00 -9.80
CA SER A 6 17.18 0.68 -10.98
C SER A 6 15.68 0.95 -10.93
N GLN A 7 14.95 0.33 -10.01
CA GLN A 7 13.51 0.57 -9.81
C GLN A 7 13.21 1.54 -8.66
N MET A 8 14.23 2.02 -7.94
CA MET A 8 14.03 3.02 -6.89
C MET A 8 13.62 4.37 -7.49
N PRO A 9 12.67 5.10 -6.86
CA PRO A 9 12.33 6.46 -7.26
C PRO A 9 13.56 7.38 -7.28
N LYS A 10 13.59 8.31 -8.24
CA LYS A 10 14.66 9.32 -8.33
C LYS A 10 14.73 10.12 -7.03
N GLY A 11 15.93 10.26 -6.47
CA GLY A 11 16.17 11.00 -5.22
C GLY A 11 16.26 10.14 -3.96
N CYS A 12 16.03 8.81 -4.05
CA CYS A 12 16.31 7.89 -2.94
C CYS A 12 17.80 7.52 -2.92
N ASP A 13 18.43 7.59 -1.75
CA ASP A 13 19.83 7.17 -1.58
C ASP A 13 19.95 5.64 -1.38
N LYS A 14 21.19 5.12 -1.29
CA LYS A 14 21.37 3.68 -1.04
C LYS A 14 20.87 3.25 0.34
N SER A 15 20.83 4.15 1.32
CA SER A 15 20.30 3.88 2.66
C SER A 15 18.80 3.58 2.63
N ASP A 16 18.07 4.24 1.72
CA ASP A 16 16.63 4.09 1.55
C ASP A 16 16.21 2.74 0.95
N LEU A 17 17.13 1.96 0.38
CA LEU A 17 16.82 0.69 -0.30
C LEU A 17 16.03 -0.28 0.60
N LYS A 18 16.36 -0.33 1.90
CA LYS A 18 15.67 -1.22 2.85
C LYS A 18 14.23 -0.76 3.11
N LEU A 19 14.02 0.55 3.29
CA LEU A 19 12.70 1.14 3.52
C LEU A 19 11.83 1.00 2.27
N TRP A 20 12.38 1.36 1.11
CA TRP A 20 11.71 1.21 -0.19
C TRP A 20 11.27 -0.25 -0.43
N LYS A 21 12.19 -1.22 -0.27
CA LYS A 21 11.83 -2.65 -0.40
C LYS A 21 10.72 -3.01 0.56
N ASN A 22 10.82 -2.64 1.84
CA ASN A 22 9.78 -2.98 2.81
C ASN A 22 8.42 -2.35 2.44
N SER A 23 8.42 -1.12 1.93
CA SER A 23 7.22 -0.40 1.48
C SER A 23 6.45 -1.16 0.39
N MET A 24 7.18 -1.77 -0.57
CA MET A 24 6.60 -2.49 -1.71
C MET A 24 5.88 -3.79 -1.34
N HIS A 25 6.13 -4.34 -0.14
CA HIS A 25 5.49 -5.56 0.35
C HIS A 25 4.30 -5.27 1.28
N ARG A 26 3.86 -4.01 1.37
CA ARG A 26 2.69 -3.62 2.17
C ARG A 26 1.39 -3.84 1.39
N ASP A 27 0.30 -3.94 2.14
CA ASP A 27 -1.04 -4.20 1.62
C ASP A 27 -1.63 -2.97 0.93
N PHE A 28 -1.58 -1.82 1.60
CA PHE A 28 -2.14 -0.54 1.15
C PHE A 28 -1.10 0.58 1.15
N THR A 29 -1.25 1.53 0.22
CA THR A 29 -0.31 2.65 0.06
C THR A 29 -0.15 3.42 1.37
N VAL A 30 -1.27 3.73 2.03
CA VAL A 30 -1.32 4.41 3.34
C VAL A 30 -0.55 3.69 4.46
N ASN A 31 -0.38 2.36 4.36
CA ASN A 31 0.38 1.54 5.32
C ASN A 31 1.87 1.39 4.93
N SER A 32 2.32 2.07 3.88
CA SER A 32 3.69 1.97 3.35
C SER A 32 4.58 3.18 3.70
N LEU A 33 4.04 4.13 4.47
CA LEU A 33 4.78 5.28 5.00
C LEU A 33 5.75 4.86 6.11
N PHE A 34 6.92 5.47 6.13
CA PHE A 34 7.85 5.40 7.27
C PHE A 34 8.08 6.79 7.85
N PHE A 35 8.22 6.85 9.17
CA PHE A 35 8.54 8.09 9.87
C PHE A 35 9.89 7.94 10.56
N ASP A 36 10.78 8.89 10.31
CA ASP A 36 12.01 9.07 11.07
C ASP A 36 11.76 10.09 12.20
N PRO A 37 11.74 9.64 13.47
CA PRO A 37 11.46 10.50 14.61
C PRO A 37 12.64 11.41 14.99
N VAL A 38 13.85 11.17 14.48
CA VAL A 38 15.03 11.98 14.75
C VAL A 38 15.04 13.22 13.85
N ASN A 39 14.79 13.00 12.56
CA ASN A 39 14.80 14.07 11.55
C ASN A 39 13.39 14.61 11.23
N PHE A 40 12.35 14.10 11.90
CA PHE A 40 10.94 14.42 11.63
C PHE A 40 10.55 14.28 10.15
N LYS A 41 11.09 13.26 9.49
CA LYS A 41 10.93 13.04 8.05
C LYS A 41 9.96 11.89 7.78
N ILE A 42 9.00 12.12 6.89
CA ILE A 42 8.15 11.06 6.33
C ILE A 42 8.78 10.59 5.02
N TYR A 43 8.92 9.28 4.88
CA TYR A 43 9.31 8.62 3.65
C TYR A 43 8.07 8.05 2.98
N ASP A 44 7.77 8.59 1.80
CA ASP A 44 6.67 8.14 0.95
C ASP A 44 7.23 7.69 -0.40
N TYR A 45 7.30 6.38 -0.62
CA TYR A 45 7.76 5.80 -1.87
C TYR A 45 6.62 5.43 -2.82
N ASN A 46 5.36 5.53 -2.35
CA ASN A 46 4.19 4.93 -3.00
C ASN A 46 3.06 5.94 -3.24
N ASN A 47 3.34 7.24 -3.10
CA ASN A 47 2.34 8.31 -3.16
C ASN A 47 1.21 8.14 -2.13
N ALA A 48 1.52 7.52 -1.00
CA ALA A 48 0.59 7.29 0.10
C ALA A 48 0.06 8.59 0.71
N MET A 49 0.88 9.66 0.75
CA MET A 49 0.43 10.97 1.19
C MET A 49 -0.64 11.55 0.27
N LYS A 50 -0.50 11.35 -1.04
CA LYS A 50 -1.52 11.76 -2.01
C LYS A 50 -2.81 10.98 -1.81
N ASP A 51 -2.73 9.67 -1.62
CA ASP A 51 -3.91 8.84 -1.38
C ASP A 51 -4.64 9.21 -0.08
N LEU A 52 -3.90 9.56 0.97
CA LEU A 52 -4.48 10.11 2.21
C LEU A 52 -5.20 11.43 1.97
N LEU A 53 -4.60 12.36 1.21
CA LEU A 53 -5.22 13.64 0.86
C LEU A 53 -6.48 13.47 0.00
N ASP A 54 -6.47 12.49 -0.91
CA ASP A 54 -7.61 12.16 -1.77
C ASP A 54 -8.67 11.30 -1.02
N LEU A 55 -8.47 11.01 0.28
CA LEU A 55 -9.30 10.11 1.09
C LEU A 55 -9.56 8.77 0.39
N LYS A 56 -8.50 8.20 -0.19
CA LYS A 56 -8.56 7.00 -1.02
C LYS A 56 -7.73 5.88 -0.42
N LEU A 57 -8.33 4.70 -0.29
CA LEU A 57 -7.59 3.48 -0.03
C LEU A 57 -7.19 2.84 -1.36
N ARG A 58 -5.91 2.52 -1.52
CA ARG A 58 -5.34 1.82 -2.68
C ARG A 58 -4.37 0.73 -2.24
N THR A 59 -4.29 -0.35 -3.02
CA THR A 59 -3.26 -1.40 -2.86
C THR A 59 -1.96 -1.01 -3.58
N LEU A 60 -0.82 -1.56 -3.13
CA LEU A 60 0.50 -1.30 -3.76
C LEU A 60 0.59 -1.90 -5.17
N VAL A 61 -0.06 -3.04 -5.34
CA VAL A 61 -0.19 -3.78 -6.61
C VAL A 61 -1.67 -3.84 -6.97
N PRO A 62 -2.04 -4.23 -8.21
CA PRO A 62 -3.45 -4.37 -8.58
C PRO A 62 -4.25 -5.20 -7.56
N ALA A 63 -5.40 -4.69 -7.11
CA ALA A 63 -6.14 -5.24 -5.98
C ALA A 63 -6.46 -6.75 -6.12
N HIS A 64 -6.78 -7.20 -7.33
CA HIS A 64 -7.05 -8.62 -7.61
C HIS A 64 -5.85 -9.54 -7.34
N LEU A 65 -4.61 -9.07 -7.57
CA LEU A 65 -3.41 -9.83 -7.25
C LEU A 65 -3.16 -9.81 -5.74
N SER A 66 -3.29 -8.63 -5.13
CA SER A 66 -3.09 -8.46 -3.69
C SER A 66 -4.02 -9.35 -2.86
N PHE A 67 -5.30 -9.43 -3.23
CA PHE A 67 -6.30 -10.21 -2.52
C PHE A 67 -6.25 -11.71 -2.87
N THR A 68 -5.68 -12.09 -4.02
CA THR A 68 -5.35 -13.49 -4.33
C THR A 68 -4.19 -13.97 -3.46
N GLU A 69 -3.18 -13.13 -3.24
CA GLU A 69 -2.02 -13.43 -2.39
C GLU A 69 -2.43 -13.60 -0.92
N ASP A 70 -3.34 -12.74 -0.44
CA ASP A 70 -3.88 -12.81 0.92
C ASP A 70 -5.29 -12.22 0.97
N CYS A 71 -6.30 -13.09 1.06
CA CYS A 71 -7.71 -12.69 1.09
C CYS A 71 -8.06 -11.86 2.33
N ALA A 72 -7.33 -12.01 3.45
CA ALA A 72 -7.57 -11.22 4.67
C ALA A 72 -7.29 -9.73 4.44
N ARG A 73 -6.59 -9.35 3.35
CA ARG A 73 -6.45 -7.95 2.92
C ARG A 73 -7.80 -7.28 2.65
N ILE A 74 -8.84 -8.02 2.23
CA ILE A 74 -10.19 -7.47 2.06
C ILE A 74 -10.72 -6.94 3.40
N LEU A 75 -10.67 -7.76 4.45
CA LEU A 75 -11.12 -7.38 5.79
C LEU A 75 -10.26 -6.25 6.38
N ARG A 76 -8.94 -6.29 6.16
CA ARG A 76 -8.04 -5.21 6.57
C ARG A 76 -8.41 -3.91 5.88
N GLY A 77 -8.71 -3.95 4.58
CA GLY A 77 -9.12 -2.78 3.80
C GLY A 77 -10.41 -2.16 4.34
N LEU A 78 -11.44 -2.98 4.57
CA LEU A 78 -12.70 -2.55 5.22
C LEU A 78 -12.46 -1.87 6.56
N ARG A 79 -11.64 -2.47 7.42
CA ARG A 79 -11.31 -1.90 8.73
C ARG A 79 -10.57 -0.56 8.61
N ILE A 80 -9.58 -0.46 7.72
CA ILE A 80 -8.79 0.76 7.54
C ILE A 80 -9.66 1.87 6.97
N ALA A 81 -10.44 1.59 5.94
CA ALA A 81 -11.37 2.53 5.32
C ALA A 81 -12.36 3.09 6.34
N ALA A 82 -12.99 2.23 7.14
CA ALA A 82 -13.92 2.65 8.17
C ALA A 82 -13.26 3.49 9.28
N ARG A 83 -12.06 3.11 9.73
CA ARG A 83 -11.35 3.83 10.80
C ARG A 83 -10.82 5.20 10.38
N LEU A 84 -10.42 5.34 9.12
CA LEU A 84 -9.76 6.55 8.61
C LEU A 84 -10.67 7.39 7.72
N GLY A 85 -11.92 6.97 7.48
CA GLY A 85 -12.85 7.67 6.60
C GLY A 85 -12.44 7.64 5.12
N LEU A 86 -11.75 6.59 4.68
CA LEU A 86 -11.27 6.46 3.29
C LEU A 86 -12.30 5.75 2.42
N SER A 87 -12.36 6.13 1.14
CA SER A 87 -13.13 5.45 0.12
C SER A 87 -12.26 4.48 -0.69
N PHE A 88 -12.80 3.35 -1.13
CA PHE A 88 -12.07 2.39 -1.94
C PHE A 88 -11.82 2.88 -3.35
N SER A 89 -10.65 2.61 -3.91
CA SER A 89 -10.42 2.76 -5.36
C SER A 89 -11.30 1.79 -6.16
N LYS A 90 -11.62 2.15 -7.40
CA LYS A 90 -12.51 1.36 -8.27
C LYS A 90 -12.01 -0.07 -8.47
N ASP A 91 -10.69 -0.28 -8.50
CA ASP A 91 -10.09 -1.61 -8.62
C ASP A 91 -10.25 -2.45 -7.35
N ILE A 92 -10.15 -1.83 -6.16
CA ILE A 92 -10.47 -2.49 -4.88
C ILE A 92 -11.95 -2.87 -4.85
N GLU A 93 -12.86 -1.94 -5.16
CA GLU A 93 -14.30 -2.21 -5.19
C GLU A 93 -14.61 -3.43 -6.09
N ALA A 94 -14.08 -3.41 -7.31
CA ALA A 94 -14.26 -4.52 -8.25
C ALA A 94 -13.65 -5.84 -7.75
N ALA A 95 -12.48 -5.80 -7.11
CA ALA A 95 -11.81 -6.99 -6.59
C ALA A 95 -12.54 -7.59 -5.39
N ILE A 96 -13.05 -6.77 -4.47
CA ILE A 96 -13.86 -7.23 -3.32
C ILE A 96 -15.08 -8.00 -3.82
N HIS A 97 -15.83 -7.46 -4.80
CA HIS A 97 -17.01 -8.14 -5.34
C HIS A 97 -16.67 -9.50 -5.99
N ARG A 98 -15.54 -9.60 -6.69
CA ARG A 98 -15.14 -10.84 -7.37
C ARG A 98 -14.60 -11.90 -6.43
N GLN A 99 -13.96 -11.49 -5.33
CA GLN A 99 -13.17 -12.39 -4.48
C GLN A 99 -13.75 -12.55 -3.07
N ALA A 100 -14.90 -11.94 -2.74
CA ALA A 100 -15.51 -12.07 -1.42
C ALA A 100 -15.70 -13.54 -0.97
N SER A 101 -15.96 -14.46 -1.90
CA SER A 101 -16.10 -15.89 -1.59
C SER A 101 -14.82 -16.55 -1.07
N SER A 102 -13.63 -16.00 -1.37
CA SER A 102 -12.36 -16.53 -0.86
C SER A 102 -12.17 -16.32 0.64
N LEU A 103 -13.03 -15.53 1.29
CA LEU A 103 -13.04 -15.33 2.74
C LEU A 103 -13.70 -16.49 3.51
N LEU A 104 -14.40 -17.39 2.81
CA LEU A 104 -15.15 -18.50 3.42
C LEU A 104 -14.38 -19.82 3.44
N ASN A 105 -13.23 -19.87 2.76
CA ASN A 105 -12.33 -21.03 2.71
C ASN A 105 -11.20 -20.88 3.73
#